data_AF-A0A1B8U291-F1
#
_entry.id   AF-A0A1B8U291-F1
#
_cell.length_a   1.000
_cell.length_b   1.000
_cell.length_c   1.000
_cell.angle_alpha   90.00
_cell.angle_beta   90.00
_cell.angle_gamma   90.00
#
_symmetry.space_group_name_H-M   'P 1'
#
loop_
_entity.id
_entity.type
_entity.pdbx_description
1 polymer ?
#
loop_
_entity_poly.entity_id
_entity_poly.type
_entity_poly.pdbx_seq_one_letter_code
_entity_poly.pdbx_strand_id
1 'polypeptide(L)'
;MKKAILLTFLLNCGIGISQTEFPFYEQIAFDFYQSTIIDSFPSKKKIKVYPYVMDFHPPRTGFYNPICLGISWKSKTQFKELESYLETQLNIDSDRFELDFSNLDKKKFKIKRNGNGTYPKLQITAPHKEINGTERIFVNIHITNKYLYETYHIEFNDKGKIINWCRTYDEVIRTY
;
A
#
# COMPACT_ATOMS: atom_id res chain seq x y z
N MET A 1 -17.28 -25.17 40.50
CA MET A 1 -17.15 -25.85 39.18
C MET A 1 -17.94 -25.22 38.03
N LYS A 2 -18.68 -24.11 38.19
CA LYS A 2 -19.38 -23.45 37.07
C LYS A 2 -18.55 -22.35 36.36
N LYS A 3 -17.49 -21.83 37.00
CA LYS A 3 -16.65 -20.75 36.44
C LYS A 3 -15.54 -21.24 35.48
N ALA A 4 -15.07 -22.47 35.64
CA ALA A 4 -14.02 -23.04 34.78
C ALA A 4 -14.53 -23.46 33.39
N ILE A 5 -15.81 -23.83 33.28
CA ILE A 5 -16.45 -24.23 32.02
C ILE A 5 -16.64 -23.02 31.09
N LEU A 6 -16.90 -21.84 31.65
CA LEU A 6 -17.05 -20.61 30.86
C LEU A 6 -15.72 -20.18 30.20
N LEU A 7 -14.60 -20.39 30.90
CA LEU A 7 -13.27 -20.03 30.40
C LEU A 7 -12.81 -20.96 29.25
N THR A 8 -13.19 -22.24 29.32
CA THR A 8 -12.91 -23.22 28.24
C THR A 8 -13.83 -23.02 27.03
N PHE A 9 -15.06 -22.53 27.24
CA PHE A 9 -15.94 -22.15 26.13
C PHE A 9 -15.45 -20.91 25.39
N LEU A 10 -14.90 -19.92 26.10
CA LEU A 10 -14.30 -18.72 25.49
C LEU A 10 -12.97 -18.99 24.76
N LEU A 11 -12.22 -20.02 25.16
CA LEU A 11 -10.99 -20.45 24.47
C LEU A 11 -11.28 -21.32 23.22
N ASN A 12 -12.42 -22.02 23.19
CA ASN A 12 -12.88 -22.81 22.04
C ASN A 12 -13.78 -22.03 21.08
N CYS A 13 -14.41 -20.96 21.53
CA CYS A 13 -14.82 -19.87 20.66
C CYS A 13 -13.56 -19.11 20.27
N GLY A 14 -12.74 -19.75 19.43
CA GLY A 14 -11.75 -19.05 18.64
C GLY A 14 -12.44 -17.82 18.09
N ILE A 15 -12.06 -16.66 18.62
CA ILE A 15 -12.56 -15.37 18.19
C ILE A 15 -12.34 -15.43 16.68
N GLY A 16 -13.43 -15.55 15.94
CA GLY A 16 -13.42 -15.51 14.50
C GLY A 16 -12.96 -14.11 14.14
N ILE A 17 -11.63 -13.92 14.15
CA ILE A 17 -11.00 -12.96 13.27
C ILE A 17 -11.55 -13.40 11.94
N SER A 18 -12.50 -12.62 11.41
CA SER A 18 -12.87 -12.68 10.01
C SER A 18 -11.54 -12.81 9.28
N GLN A 19 -11.21 -14.00 8.78
CA GLN A 19 -10.00 -14.18 7.99
C GLN A 19 -10.28 -13.28 6.80
N THR A 20 -9.69 -12.09 6.80
CA THR A 20 -9.73 -11.23 5.63
C THR A 20 -9.13 -12.08 4.53
N GLU A 21 -9.95 -12.42 3.53
CA GLU A 21 -9.60 -13.31 2.43
C GLU A 21 -8.32 -12.83 1.72
N PHE A 22 -8.00 -11.55 1.89
CA PHE A 22 -6.80 -10.89 1.41
C PHE A 22 -5.99 -10.23 2.55
N PRO A 23 -4.65 -10.25 2.46
CA PRO A 23 -3.77 -9.36 3.21
C PRO A 23 -4.11 -7.88 2.97
N PHE A 24 -3.86 -7.02 3.96
CA PHE A 24 -3.95 -5.56 3.76
C PHE A 24 -2.68 -5.05 3.05
N TYR A 25 -2.66 -5.17 1.73
CA TYR A 25 -1.49 -4.90 0.90
C TYR A 25 -0.92 -3.50 1.08
N GLU A 26 -1.76 -2.49 1.29
CA GLU A 26 -1.29 -1.10 1.43
C GLU A 26 -0.59 -0.87 2.77
N GLN A 27 -1.04 -1.53 3.85
CA GLN A 27 -0.32 -1.54 5.13
C GLN A 27 1.05 -2.21 4.98
N ILE A 28 1.10 -3.39 4.35
CA ILE A 28 2.36 -4.12 4.16
C ILE A 28 3.34 -3.32 3.30
N ALA A 29 2.86 -2.71 2.21
CA ALA A 29 3.65 -1.84 1.34
C ALA A 29 4.19 -0.63 2.12
N PHE A 30 3.35 0.01 2.92
CA PHE A 30 3.74 1.13 3.77
C PHE A 30 4.81 0.72 4.80
N ASP A 31 4.60 -0.39 5.49
CA ASP A 31 5.53 -0.93 6.48
C ASP A 31 6.90 -1.25 5.86
N PHE A 32 6.89 -1.85 4.68
CA PHE A 32 8.11 -2.10 3.92
C PHE A 32 8.83 -0.80 3.52
N TYR A 33 8.08 0.21 3.07
CA TYR A 33 8.66 1.49 2.71
C TYR A 33 9.34 2.17 3.91
N GLN A 34 8.65 2.24 5.05
CA GLN A 34 9.18 2.92 6.25
C GLN A 34 10.37 2.19 6.89
N SER A 35 10.43 0.86 6.79
CA SER A 35 11.45 0.05 7.45
C SER A 35 12.65 -0.24 6.55
N THR A 36 12.46 -0.30 5.24
CA THR A 36 13.47 -0.79 4.30
C THR A 36 13.87 0.27 3.28
N ILE A 37 12.88 0.85 2.59
CA ILE A 37 13.17 1.70 1.41
C ILE A 37 13.66 3.09 1.83
N ILE A 38 13.02 3.73 2.81
CA ILE A 38 13.26 5.14 3.12
C ILE A 38 14.69 5.44 3.60
N ASP A 39 15.37 4.45 4.19
CA ASP A 39 16.76 4.60 4.61
C ASP A 39 17.75 4.53 3.45
N SER A 40 17.40 3.80 2.38
CA SER A 40 18.19 3.76 1.15
C SER A 40 17.97 5.01 0.28
N PHE A 41 16.75 5.58 0.32
CA PHE A 41 16.37 6.74 -0.46
C PHE A 41 15.69 7.81 0.40
N PRO A 42 16.45 8.49 1.27
CA PRO A 42 15.89 9.43 2.23
C PRO A 42 15.35 10.68 1.55
N SER A 43 14.14 11.10 1.94
CA SER A 43 13.58 12.38 1.50
C SER A 43 14.16 13.55 2.29
N LYS A 44 14.47 14.65 1.58
CA LYS A 44 14.94 15.91 2.20
C LYS A 44 13.89 16.55 3.12
N LYS A 45 12.61 16.25 2.94
CA LYS A 45 11.49 16.79 3.73
C LYS A 45 10.67 15.64 4.30
N LYS A 46 9.97 15.90 5.40
CA LYS A 46 9.05 14.91 5.96
C LYS A 46 7.99 14.53 4.93
N ILE A 47 7.85 13.24 4.70
CA ILE A 47 6.84 12.68 3.79
C ILE A 47 5.49 12.72 4.49
N LYS A 48 4.48 13.26 3.81
CA LYS A 48 3.12 13.30 4.33
C LYS A 48 2.42 11.97 4.07
N VAL A 49 1.80 11.43 5.11
CA VAL A 49 1.04 10.18 5.11
C VAL A 49 -0.36 10.45 5.65
N TYR A 50 -1.32 9.65 5.22
CA TYR A 50 -2.74 9.84 5.51
C TYR A 50 -3.30 8.54 6.09
N PRO A 51 -4.08 8.59 7.19
CA PRO A 51 -4.54 7.38 7.85
C PRO A 51 -5.54 6.62 6.98
N TYR A 52 -6.48 7.32 6.33
CA TYR A 52 -7.58 6.68 5.60
C TYR A 52 -7.15 6.17 4.22
N VAL A 53 -7.59 4.95 3.87
CA VAL A 53 -7.34 4.33 2.56
C VAL A 53 -7.65 5.24 1.37
N MET A 54 -8.82 5.87 1.43
CA MET A 54 -9.28 6.76 0.36
C MET A 54 -8.39 8.00 0.16
N ASP A 55 -7.66 8.44 1.19
CA ASP A 55 -6.81 9.62 1.12
C ASP A 55 -5.42 9.34 0.54
N PHE A 56 -4.94 8.09 0.59
CA PHE A 56 -3.64 7.72 0.04
C PHE A 56 -3.74 7.06 -1.33
N HIS A 57 -4.91 6.58 -1.76
CA HIS A 57 -5.08 6.09 -3.13
C HIS A 57 -4.83 7.22 -4.15
N PRO A 58 -3.97 7.02 -5.17
CA PRO A 58 -3.86 7.98 -6.25
C PRO A 58 -5.16 8.04 -7.05
N PRO A 59 -5.41 9.12 -7.82
CA PRO A 59 -6.50 9.14 -8.80
C PRO A 59 -6.47 7.88 -9.68
N ARG A 60 -7.63 7.38 -10.15
CA ARG A 60 -7.84 6.07 -10.83
C ARG A 60 -6.83 5.66 -11.92
N THR A 61 -6.02 6.58 -12.45
CA THR A 61 -4.97 6.29 -13.43
C THR A 61 -3.58 6.06 -12.83
N GLY A 62 -3.46 5.99 -11.51
CA GLY A 62 -2.21 6.05 -10.76
C GLY A 62 -1.29 4.83 -10.85
N PHE A 63 -1.79 3.66 -11.24
CA PHE A 63 -0.92 2.46 -11.37
C PHE A 63 0.04 2.55 -12.56
N TYR A 64 1.32 2.31 -12.28
CA TYR A 64 2.44 2.33 -13.22
C TYR A 64 2.99 0.91 -13.37
N ASN A 65 3.20 0.48 -14.61
CA ASN A 65 3.71 -0.85 -14.91
C ASN A 65 5.13 -1.02 -14.32
N PRO A 66 5.44 -2.15 -13.66
CA PRO A 66 6.70 -2.32 -12.97
C PRO A 66 7.84 -2.74 -13.91
N ILE A 67 8.19 -1.88 -14.87
CA ILE A 67 9.16 -2.15 -15.95
C ILE A 67 10.55 -2.60 -15.47
N CYS A 68 10.89 -2.34 -14.20
CA CYS A 68 12.18 -2.65 -13.60
C CYS A 68 12.25 -4.02 -12.91
N LEU A 69 11.18 -4.82 -12.90
CA LEU A 69 11.17 -6.18 -12.31
C LEU A 69 11.68 -7.27 -13.27
N GLY A 70 12.32 -6.89 -14.38
CA GLY A 70 12.91 -7.85 -15.35
C GLY A 70 11.89 -8.50 -16.30
N ILE A 71 10.62 -8.14 -16.22
CA ILE A 71 9.58 -8.55 -17.17
C ILE A 71 9.14 -7.33 -17.98
N SER A 72 9.13 -7.47 -19.30
CA SER A 72 8.75 -6.38 -20.21
C SER A 72 7.24 -6.37 -20.45
N TRP A 73 6.49 -5.74 -19.55
CA TRP A 73 5.10 -5.36 -19.81
C TRP A 73 5.04 -4.18 -20.78
N LYS A 74 4.29 -4.33 -21.86
CA LYS A 74 4.08 -3.30 -22.89
C LYS A 74 3.30 -2.10 -22.35
N SER A 75 2.40 -2.31 -21.39
CA SER A 75 1.45 -1.30 -20.95
C SER A 75 0.81 -1.65 -19.60
N LYS A 76 0.40 -0.63 -18.84
CA LYS A 76 -0.43 -0.79 -17.63
C LYS A 76 -1.78 -1.45 -17.89
N THR A 77 -2.28 -1.43 -19.13
CA THR A 77 -3.53 -2.11 -19.54
C THR A 77 -3.46 -3.63 -19.45
N GLN A 78 -2.27 -4.20 -19.23
CA GLN A 78 -2.10 -5.63 -18.94
C GLN A 78 -2.41 -5.98 -17.49
N PHE A 79 -2.68 -4.98 -16.65
CA PHE A 79 -3.01 -5.12 -15.24
C PHE A 79 -4.44 -4.67 -15.01
N LYS A 80 -5.06 -5.27 -14.00
CA LYS A 80 -6.34 -4.83 -13.44
C LYS A 80 -6.27 -4.84 -11.93
N GLU A 81 -7.06 -3.98 -11.31
CA GLU A 81 -7.27 -4.00 -9.87
C GLU A 81 -7.85 -5.36 -9.46
N LEU A 82 -7.54 -5.79 -8.24
CA LEU A 82 -8.11 -6.99 -7.66
C LEU A 82 -9.57 -6.70 -7.24
N GLU A 83 -10.52 -6.95 -8.14
CA GLU A 83 -11.94 -6.59 -7.97
C GLU A 83 -12.53 -7.09 -6.63
N SER A 84 -12.31 -8.36 -6.27
CA SER A 84 -12.78 -8.94 -5.01
C SER A 84 -12.23 -8.23 -3.77
N TYR A 85 -11.00 -7.71 -3.85
CA TYR A 85 -10.38 -6.93 -2.80
C TYR A 85 -11.06 -5.57 -2.65
N LEU A 86 -11.31 -4.89 -3.77
CA LEU A 86 -12.00 -3.60 -3.79
C LEU A 86 -13.44 -3.71 -3.31
N GLU A 87 -14.18 -4.74 -3.74
CA GLU A 87 -15.53 -5.01 -3.24
C GLU A 87 -15.53 -5.21 -1.72
N THR A 88 -14.54 -5.95 -1.20
CA THR A 88 -14.37 -6.12 0.25
C THR A 88 -14.07 -4.79 0.94
N GLN A 89 -13.17 -3.97 0.39
CA GLN A 89 -12.87 -2.63 0.94
C GLN A 89 -14.07 -1.67 0.88
N LEU A 90 -14.90 -1.73 -0.16
CA LEU A 90 -16.10 -0.89 -0.33
C LEU A 90 -17.24 -1.30 0.61
N ASN A 91 -17.33 -2.59 0.95
CA ASN A 91 -18.35 -3.13 1.85
C ASN A 91 -17.98 -2.99 3.32
N ILE A 92 -16.70 -2.74 3.61
CA ILE A 92 -16.24 -2.32 4.93
C ILE A 92 -16.41 -0.80 4.98
N ASP A 93 -16.97 -0.29 6.07
CA ASP A 93 -17.12 1.16 6.34
C ASP A 93 -15.75 1.85 6.11
N SER A 94 -15.52 2.38 4.90
CA SER A 94 -14.18 2.70 4.37
C SER A 94 -13.46 3.76 5.19
N ASP A 95 -14.26 4.54 5.93
CA ASP A 95 -13.83 5.53 6.90
C ASP A 95 -13.07 4.92 8.09
N ARG A 96 -13.07 3.59 8.24
CA ARG A 96 -12.38 2.86 9.33
C ARG A 96 -11.18 2.05 8.88
N PHE A 97 -10.90 1.98 7.58
CA PHE A 97 -9.66 1.37 7.10
C PHE A 97 -8.54 2.40 7.25
N GLU A 98 -7.97 2.41 8.46
CA GLU A 98 -6.86 3.28 8.83
C GLU A 98 -5.54 2.50 8.77
N LEU A 99 -4.51 3.11 8.17
CA LEU A 99 -3.14 2.61 8.31
C LEU A 99 -2.70 2.71 9.77
N ASP A 100 -2.03 1.67 10.24
CA ASP A 100 -1.38 1.69 11.55
C ASP A 100 -0.09 2.51 11.47
N PHE A 101 -0.07 3.61 12.23
CA PHE A 101 1.08 4.50 12.40
C PHE A 101 1.69 4.44 13.81
N SER A 102 1.37 3.41 14.59
CA SER A 102 1.88 3.21 15.96
C SER A 102 3.39 3.34 16.05
N ASN A 103 4.12 2.82 15.05
CA ASN A 103 5.58 2.80 14.99
C ASN A 103 6.19 3.83 14.02
N LEU A 104 5.43 4.85 13.63
CA LEU A 104 5.85 5.81 12.62
C LEU A 104 7.03 6.69 13.08
N ASP A 105 8.12 6.72 12.31
CA ASP A 105 9.23 7.66 12.55
C ASP A 105 8.79 9.11 12.23
N LYS A 106 8.43 9.85 13.28
CA LYS A 106 8.01 11.25 13.21
C LYS A 106 9.12 12.21 12.72
N LYS A 107 10.38 11.77 12.62
CA LYS A 107 11.45 12.56 11.98
C LYS A 107 11.37 12.49 10.46
N LYS A 108 10.95 11.34 9.90
CA LYS A 108 10.83 11.11 8.46
C LYS A 108 9.42 11.38 7.92
N PHE A 109 8.40 11.22 8.75
CA PHE A 109 7.01 11.30 8.33
C PHE A 109 6.20 12.38 9.07
N LYS A 110 5.11 12.84 8.43
CA LYS A 110 4.12 13.75 9.01
C LYS A 110 2.71 13.27 8.68
N ILE A 111 1.96 12.87 9.70
CA ILE A 111 0.56 12.47 9.54
C ILE A 111 -0.29 13.70 9.18
N LYS A 112 -1.18 13.54 8.21
CA LYS A 112 -2.18 14.52 7.77
C LYS A 112 -3.54 13.84 7.70
N ARG A 113 -4.60 14.58 8.06
CA ARG A 113 -5.96 14.04 8.12
C ARG A 113 -6.67 13.88 6.78
N ASN A 114 -6.20 14.54 5.73
CA ASN A 114 -6.81 14.51 4.41
C ASN A 114 -5.74 14.61 3.30
N GLY A 115 -6.02 14.03 2.14
CA GLY A 115 -5.13 13.97 0.97
C GLY A 115 -4.70 15.33 0.40
N ASN A 116 -5.29 16.44 0.84
CA ASN A 116 -5.04 17.83 0.38
C ASN A 116 -3.69 18.42 0.83
N GLY A 117 -2.72 17.58 1.23
CA GLY A 117 -1.40 18.00 1.66
C GLY A 117 -0.49 18.45 0.51
N THR A 118 0.44 19.38 0.80
CA THR A 118 1.53 19.73 -0.13
C THR A 118 2.58 18.62 -0.24
N TYR A 119 3.56 18.75 -1.12
CA TYR A 119 4.67 17.79 -1.24
C TYR A 119 5.68 17.83 -0.07
N PRO A 120 6.44 16.74 0.21
CA PRO A 120 6.27 15.38 -0.33
C PRO A 120 5.02 14.71 0.20
N LYS A 121 4.33 13.91 -0.62
CA LYS A 121 3.21 13.06 -0.19
C LYS A 121 3.43 11.63 -0.65
N LEU A 122 3.02 10.69 0.19
CA LEU A 122 3.01 9.26 -0.09
C LEU A 122 1.60 8.86 -0.53
N GLN A 123 1.51 8.13 -1.63
CA GLN A 123 0.29 7.52 -2.13
C GLN A 123 0.56 6.04 -2.42
N ILE A 124 -0.43 5.18 -2.21
CA ILE A 124 -0.32 3.74 -2.44
C ILE A 124 -1.48 3.32 -3.33
N THR A 125 -1.23 2.56 -4.38
CA THR A 125 -2.32 2.04 -5.23
C THR A 125 -3.05 0.90 -4.55
N ALA A 126 -4.31 0.67 -4.94
CA ALA A 126 -4.94 -0.63 -4.73
C ALA A 126 -4.06 -1.77 -5.32
N PRO A 127 -4.21 -3.01 -4.83
CA PRO A 127 -3.50 -4.16 -5.38
C PRO A 127 -3.97 -4.47 -6.82
N HIS A 128 -3.01 -4.69 -7.70
CA HIS A 128 -3.24 -5.06 -9.10
C HIS A 128 -2.72 -6.46 -9.39
N LYS A 129 -3.33 -7.15 -10.35
CA LYS A 129 -2.82 -8.38 -10.94
C LYS A 129 -2.78 -8.29 -12.45
N GLU A 130 -1.95 -9.12 -13.05
CA GLU A 130 -1.94 -9.28 -14.51
C GLU A 130 -3.25 -9.95 -14.98
N ILE A 131 -3.82 -9.48 -16.09
CA ILE A 131 -5.10 -10.00 -16.61
C ILE A 131 -4.98 -11.48 -17.02
N ASN A 132 -3.86 -11.85 -17.66
CA ASN A 132 -3.57 -13.20 -18.16
C ASN A 132 -2.27 -13.77 -17.55
N GLY A 133 -1.91 -13.31 -16.35
CA GLY A 133 -0.63 -13.65 -15.72
C GLY A 133 -0.79 -14.63 -14.56
N THR A 134 0.28 -14.70 -13.79
CA THR A 134 0.39 -15.47 -12.54
C THR A 134 -0.43 -14.85 -11.40
N GLU A 135 -0.57 -15.57 -10.28
CA GLU A 135 -1.12 -15.10 -8.99
C GLU A 135 -0.27 -14.04 -8.26
N ARG A 136 0.51 -13.25 -9.00
CA ARG A 136 1.33 -12.16 -8.46
C ARG A 136 0.51 -10.91 -8.30
N ILE A 137 0.78 -10.21 -7.22
CA ILE A 137 0.07 -9.01 -6.84
C ILE A 137 1.07 -7.85 -6.82
N PHE A 138 0.66 -6.72 -7.38
CA PHE A 138 1.50 -5.55 -7.57
C PHE A 138 0.86 -4.34 -6.89
N VAL A 139 1.65 -3.64 -6.10
CA VAL A 139 1.28 -2.34 -5.51
C VAL A 139 2.35 -1.33 -5.89
N ASN A 140 1.94 -0.09 -6.14
CA ASN A 140 2.88 1.02 -6.28
C ASN A 140 2.79 1.93 -5.08
N ILE A 141 3.95 2.38 -4.61
CA ILE A 141 4.08 3.49 -3.67
C ILE A 141 4.63 4.67 -4.46
N HIS A 142 3.87 5.75 -4.53
CA HIS A 142 4.30 6.99 -5.16
C HIS A 142 4.72 7.98 -4.10
N ILE A 143 5.96 8.46 -4.20
CA ILE A 143 6.43 9.63 -3.45
C ILE A 143 6.45 10.80 -4.42
N THR A 144 5.46 11.68 -4.29
CA THR A 144 5.39 12.87 -5.13
C THR A 144 6.08 14.02 -4.44
N ASN A 145 7.15 14.52 -5.04
CA ASN A 145 7.81 15.77 -4.72
C ASN A 145 7.44 16.85 -5.74
N LYS A 146 7.87 18.11 -5.51
CA LYS A 146 7.53 19.23 -6.41
C LYS A 146 8.02 19.04 -7.86
N TYR A 147 9.13 18.32 -8.05
CA TYR A 147 9.81 18.14 -9.34
C TYR A 147 10.27 16.71 -9.59
N LEU A 148 9.94 15.78 -8.69
CA LEU A 148 10.40 14.40 -8.74
C LEU A 148 9.25 13.49 -8.33
N TYR A 149 8.95 12.50 -9.17
CA TYR A 149 7.94 11.49 -8.95
C TYR A 149 8.66 10.16 -8.80
N GLU A 150 8.71 9.61 -7.59
CA GLU A 150 9.38 8.33 -7.35
C GLU A 150 8.30 7.27 -7.21
N THR A 151 8.42 6.18 -7.96
CA THR A 151 7.51 5.05 -7.88
C THR A 151 8.27 3.82 -7.44
N TYR A 152 7.83 3.23 -6.33
CA TYR A 152 8.33 1.97 -5.83
C TYR A 152 7.31 0.90 -6.17
N HIS A 153 7.70 -0.04 -7.02
CA HIS A 153 6.88 -1.15 -7.43
C HIS A 153 7.15 -2.33 -6.52
N ILE A 154 6.13 -2.80 -5.80
CA ILE A 154 6.24 -3.89 -4.85
C ILE A 154 5.48 -5.09 -5.41
N GLU A 155 6.17 -6.23 -5.49
CA GLU A 155 5.62 -7.52 -5.93
C GLU A 155 5.37 -8.42 -4.73
N PHE A 156 4.15 -8.93 -4.62
CA PHE A 156 3.70 -9.85 -3.59
C PHE A 156 3.30 -11.20 -4.20
N ASN A 157 3.39 -12.25 -3.39
CA ASN A 157 2.62 -13.46 -3.65
C ASN A 157 1.17 -13.30 -3.16
N ASP A 158 0.36 -14.30 -3.47
CA ASP A 158 -1.03 -14.49 -3.01
C ASP A 158 -1.22 -14.42 -1.48
N LYS A 159 -0.16 -14.66 -0.70
CA LYS A 159 -0.16 -14.61 0.77
C LYS A 159 0.29 -13.26 1.34
N GLY A 160 0.54 -12.25 0.50
CA GLY A 160 0.99 -10.93 0.96
C GLY A 160 2.46 -10.86 1.38
N LYS A 161 3.27 -11.85 1.03
CA LYS A 161 4.72 -11.79 1.22
C LYS A 161 5.35 -11.04 0.04
N ILE A 162 6.18 -10.05 0.34
CA ILE A 162 6.98 -9.34 -0.66
C ILE A 162 8.01 -10.30 -1.26
N ILE A 163 7.96 -10.49 -2.57
CA ILE A 163 8.87 -11.33 -3.35
C ILE A 163 10.01 -10.49 -3.92
N ASN A 164 9.67 -9.33 -4.46
CA ASN A 164 10.60 -8.47 -5.16
C ASN A 164 10.10 -7.01 -5.11
N TRP A 165 10.98 -6.08 -5.42
CA TRP A 165 10.62 -4.69 -5.61
C TRP A 165 11.63 -3.97 -6.49
N CYS A 166 11.21 -2.88 -7.11
CA CYS A 166 12.10 -2.00 -7.83
C CYS A 166 11.61 -0.56 -7.78
N ARG A 167 12.49 0.38 -8.16
CA ARG A 167 12.23 1.82 -8.12
C ARG A 167 12.38 2.40 -9.52
N THR A 168 11.42 3.22 -9.92
CA THR A 168 11.50 4.14 -11.05
C THR A 168 11.33 5.57 -10.57
N TYR A 169 11.77 6.55 -11.36
CA TYR A 169 11.51 7.94 -11.06
C TYR A 169 11.43 8.77 -12.34
N ASP A 170 10.61 9.82 -12.29
CA ASP A 170 10.47 10.83 -13.32
C ASP A 170 10.79 12.21 -12.75
N GLU A 171 11.57 13.00 -13.48
CA GLU A 171 11.89 14.38 -13.12
C GLU A 171 11.19 15.36 -14.05
N VAL A 172 10.60 16.41 -13.48
CA VAL A 172 10.00 17.49 -14.27
C VAL A 172 11.04 18.58 -14.50
N ILE A 173 11.58 18.62 -15.72
CA ILE A 173 12.49 19.67 -16.17
C ILE A 173 11.64 20.83 -16.70
N ARG A 174 11.77 22.02 -16.08
CA ARG A 174 11.18 23.25 -16.61
C ARG A 174 12.25 24.04 -17.34
N THR A 175 12.14 24.12 -18.66
CA THR A 175 12.93 25.06 -19.47
C THR A 175 12.26 26.44 -19.41
N TYR A 176 13.01 27.46 -19.02
CA TYR A 176 12.59 28.87 -19.02
C TYR A 176 13.02 29.54 -20.31
#